data_AF-A0A8J7CR86-F1
#
_entry.id   AF-A0A8J7CR86-F1
#
_cell.length_a   1.000
_cell.length_b   1.000
_cell.length_c   1.000
_cell.angle_alpha   90.00
_cell.angle_beta   90.00
_cell.angle_gamma   90.00
#
_symmetry.space_group_name_H-M   'P 1'
#
loop_
_entity.id
_entity.type
_entity.pdbx_description
1 polymer ?
#
loop_
_entity_poly.entity_id
_entity_poly.type
_entity_poly.pdbx_seq_one_letter_code
_entity_poly.pdbx_strand_id
1 'polypeptide(L)'
;MARRTFKALLFDTRSIQRYIYSGDRLRTNVGASYIVDRIFFDVLISDVLTKMFPDEKFSADDDAWNPTKDEAKPWDDMKSCCVAYVGGGNALLLFDSSQADKCIEVVKNFTCALLTKRPGLKVGAATGNLELDGDKLNQDQIDALYLKLKDNRNKIFPAVNVPYSGLTLSCEVNGEAANFCDTRGVIRKPERDVRFYSQEVAVKAKFAEDANRNLRDRFEKIFALKNFDPQTDFDFPTEVDKLGQREGENYFAIVHVDGNNMGLKFRQCTGLTARRKLSREIRRKTEGAFADLLAKIILMKNAGG
;
A
#
# COMPACT_ATOMS: atom_id res chain seq x y z
N MET A 1 18.76 5.12 29.08
CA MET A 1 19.09 5.20 27.64
C MET A 1 19.12 6.68 27.27
N ALA A 2 19.91 7.08 26.28
CA ALA A 2 20.04 8.48 25.92
C ALA A 2 18.84 8.95 25.08
N ARG A 3 18.27 10.10 25.43
CA ARG A 3 17.29 10.82 24.62
C ARG A 3 17.96 11.25 23.31
N ARG A 4 17.43 10.82 22.16
CA ARG A 4 17.96 11.16 20.83
C ARG A 4 16.91 11.94 20.05
N THR A 5 17.36 12.98 19.35
CA THR A 5 16.51 13.80 18.48
C THR A 5 16.78 13.44 17.03
N PHE A 6 15.72 13.14 16.30
CA PHE A 6 15.76 12.77 14.89
C PHE A 6 15.01 13.79 14.05
N LYS A 7 15.41 13.88 12.78
CA LYS A 7 14.56 14.49 11.77
C LYS A 7 13.59 13.43 11.27
N ALA A 8 12.30 13.65 11.47
CA ALA A 8 11.24 12.73 11.07
C ALA A 8 10.62 13.18 9.74
N LEU A 9 10.37 12.21 8.85
CA LEU A 9 9.64 12.39 7.60
C LEU A 9 8.49 11.38 7.56
N LEU A 10 7.27 11.90 7.57
CA LEU A 10 6.04 11.13 7.53
C LEU A 10 5.40 11.25 6.14
N PHE A 11 5.16 10.11 5.51
CA PHE A 11 4.39 9.98 4.28
C PHE A 11 2.99 9.40 4.56
N ASP A 12 2.02 9.82 3.75
CA ASP A 12 0.68 9.25 3.71
C ASP A 12 0.15 9.17 2.29
N THR A 13 -0.41 8.03 1.92
CA THR A 13 -1.18 7.86 0.68
C THR A 13 -2.56 8.49 0.83
N ARG A 14 -2.85 9.45 -0.05
CA ARG A 14 -4.10 10.22 -0.03
C ARG A 14 -5.15 9.57 -0.90
N SER A 15 -6.41 9.65 -0.45
CA SER A 15 -7.58 9.27 -1.26
C SER A 15 -7.48 7.84 -1.81
N ILE A 16 -7.00 6.90 -0.99
CA ILE A 16 -6.81 5.49 -1.37
C ILE A 16 -8.07 4.92 -2.03
N GLN A 17 -9.25 5.17 -1.46
CA GLN A 17 -10.52 4.71 -2.03
C GLN A 17 -10.77 5.26 -3.44
N ARG A 18 -10.54 6.57 -3.65
CA ARG A 18 -10.70 7.18 -4.98
C ARG A 18 -9.69 6.63 -5.98
N TYR A 19 -8.47 6.29 -5.54
CA TYR A 19 -7.48 5.67 -6.41
C TYR A 19 -7.85 4.22 -6.76
N ILE A 20 -8.25 3.42 -5.78
CA ILE A 20 -8.60 2.00 -6.01
C ILE A 20 -9.84 1.89 -6.89
N TYR A 21 -10.89 2.67 -6.60
CA TYR A 21 -12.17 2.62 -7.28
C TYR A 21 -12.33 3.71 -8.34
N SER A 22 -11.23 4.17 -8.94
CA SER A 22 -11.27 5.19 -10.00
C SER A 22 -11.81 4.65 -11.33
N GLY A 23 -12.08 3.35 -11.42
CA GLY A 23 -12.53 2.66 -12.63
C GLY A 23 -13.51 1.54 -12.30
N ASP A 24 -14.13 1.01 -13.33
CA ASP A 24 -15.21 0.02 -13.28
C ASP A 24 -14.72 -1.43 -13.40
N ARG A 25 -13.42 -1.65 -13.64
CA ARG A 25 -12.85 -2.99 -13.85
C ARG A 25 -12.25 -3.57 -12.58
N LEU A 26 -12.66 -4.80 -12.23
CA LEU A 26 -12.10 -5.52 -11.09
C LEU A 26 -10.58 -5.70 -11.23
N ARG A 27 -10.08 -6.00 -12.44
CA ARG A 27 -8.64 -6.09 -12.73
C ARG A 27 -7.88 -4.83 -12.31
N THR A 28 -8.38 -3.64 -12.62
CA THR A 28 -7.72 -2.38 -12.24
C THR A 28 -7.81 -2.12 -10.74
N ASN A 29 -8.91 -2.50 -10.10
CA ASN A 29 -9.11 -2.31 -8.66
C ASN A 29 -8.16 -3.21 -7.84
N VAL A 30 -8.02 -4.48 -8.25
CA VAL A 30 -7.08 -5.44 -7.65
C VAL A 30 -5.64 -4.94 -7.78
N GLY A 31 -5.23 -4.52 -8.99
CA GLY A 31 -3.89 -3.98 -9.20
C GLY A 31 -3.64 -2.66 -8.46
N ALA A 32 -4.63 -1.78 -8.38
CA ALA A 32 -4.54 -0.53 -7.60
C ALA A 32 -4.37 -0.80 -6.10
N SER A 33 -5.09 -1.79 -5.56
CA SER A 33 -4.95 -2.20 -4.16
C SER A 33 -3.54 -2.70 -3.87
N TYR A 34 -3.00 -3.54 -4.75
CA TYR A 34 -1.62 -4.05 -4.63
C TYR A 34 -0.58 -2.93 -4.71
N ILE A 35 -0.76 -1.98 -5.62
CA ILE A 35 0.09 -0.80 -5.73
C ILE A 35 0.13 -0.03 -4.41
N VAL A 36 -1.02 0.21 -3.77
CA VAL A 36 -1.10 0.97 -2.51
C VAL A 36 -0.46 0.19 -1.35
N ASP A 37 -0.64 -1.12 -1.30
CA ASP A 37 -0.02 -1.98 -0.27
C ASP A 37 1.52 -1.97 -0.38
N ARG A 38 2.03 -1.98 -1.62
CA ARG A 38 3.46 -2.17 -1.89
C ARG A 38 4.25 -0.88 -2.15
N ILE A 39 3.60 0.26 -2.34
CA ILE A 39 4.26 1.52 -2.75
C ILE A 39 5.48 1.88 -1.91
N PHE A 40 5.39 1.78 -0.58
CA PHE A 40 6.49 2.15 0.30
C PHE A 40 7.62 1.12 0.27
N PHE A 41 7.30 -0.15 0.03
CA PHE A 41 8.31 -1.20 -0.10
C PHE A 41 9.01 -1.10 -1.44
N ASP A 42 8.26 -1.24 -2.53
CA ASP A 42 8.80 -1.37 -3.87
C ASP A 42 9.44 -0.07 -4.36
N VAL A 43 8.88 1.08 -3.99
CA VAL A 43 9.32 2.38 -4.51
C VAL A 43 10.09 3.18 -3.47
N LEU A 44 9.52 3.46 -2.29
CA LEU A 44 10.23 4.28 -1.30
C LEU A 44 11.50 3.56 -0.81
N ILE A 45 11.39 2.31 -0.36
CA ILE A 45 12.54 1.59 0.20
C ILE A 45 13.46 1.10 -0.92
N SER A 46 12.97 0.20 -1.77
CA SER A 46 13.83 -0.50 -2.75
C SER A 46 14.39 0.41 -3.85
N ASP A 47 13.62 1.40 -4.32
CA ASP A 47 14.07 2.24 -5.43
C ASP A 47 14.74 3.56 -5.02
N VAL A 48 14.36 4.13 -3.88
CA VAL A 48 14.82 5.46 -3.46
C VAL A 48 15.82 5.34 -2.32
N LEU A 49 15.42 4.79 -1.18
CA LEU A 49 16.27 4.74 0.01
C LEU A 49 17.52 3.88 -0.22
N THR A 50 17.38 2.66 -0.76
CA THR A 50 18.53 1.78 -1.04
C THR A 50 19.55 2.40 -2.01
N LYS A 51 19.11 3.27 -2.93
CA LYS A 51 20.02 3.96 -3.87
C LYS A 51 20.67 5.19 -3.25
N MET A 52 19.93 5.94 -2.42
CA MET A 52 20.42 7.15 -1.78
C MET A 52 21.34 6.86 -0.58
N PHE A 53 21.14 5.73 0.08
CA PHE A 53 21.86 5.32 1.29
C PHE A 53 22.31 3.86 1.17
N PRO A 54 23.31 3.55 0.33
CA PRO A 54 23.74 2.17 0.07
C PRO A 54 24.38 1.50 1.29
N ASP A 55 24.92 2.29 2.23
CA ASP A 55 25.52 1.80 3.48
C ASP A 55 24.49 1.44 4.56
N GLU A 56 23.21 1.74 4.32
CA GLU A 56 22.11 1.45 5.21
C GLU A 56 21.41 0.14 4.88
N LYS A 57 21.00 -0.56 5.93
CA LYS A 57 20.18 -1.77 5.80
C LYS A 57 18.75 -1.43 6.14
N PHE A 58 17.96 -1.18 5.11
CA PHE A 58 16.52 -0.99 5.27
C PHE A 58 15.84 -2.35 5.42
N SER A 59 15.32 -2.63 6.61
CA SER A 59 14.34 -3.69 6.81
C SER A 59 13.00 -3.07 7.17
N ALA A 60 12.00 -3.37 6.37
CA ALA A 60 10.61 -3.14 6.72
C ALA A 60 9.81 -4.45 6.59
N ASP A 61 10.50 -5.60 6.53
CA ASP A 61 9.92 -6.91 6.23
C ASP A 61 8.65 -7.17 7.05
N ASP A 62 7.52 -7.06 6.36
CA ASP A 62 6.17 -6.93 6.92
C ASP A 62 5.37 -8.22 6.71
N ASP A 63 6.03 -9.36 6.95
CA ASP A 63 5.30 -10.60 7.08
C ASP A 63 4.63 -10.64 8.47
N ALA A 64 3.32 -10.39 8.49
CA ALA A 64 2.51 -10.45 9.71
C ALA A 64 2.46 -11.86 10.34
N TRP A 65 2.76 -12.91 9.55
CA TRP A 65 2.67 -14.30 9.94
C TRP A 65 4.03 -14.93 10.29
N ASN A 66 5.14 -14.33 9.86
CA ASN A 66 6.49 -14.76 10.25
C ASN A 66 7.38 -13.57 10.64
N PRO A 67 7.29 -13.10 11.89
CA PRO A 67 8.10 -11.98 12.36
C PRO A 67 9.60 -12.25 12.42
N THR A 68 10.37 -11.63 11.52
CA THR A 68 11.81 -11.53 11.68
C THR A 68 12.14 -10.37 12.64
N LYS A 69 12.57 -10.74 13.87
CA LYS A 69 13.16 -9.88 14.92
C LYS A 69 12.31 -8.70 15.40
N ASP A 70 11.39 -8.97 16.33
CA ASP A 70 10.49 -7.98 16.95
C ASP A 70 11.18 -6.97 17.90
N GLU A 71 12.43 -7.19 18.28
CA GLU A 71 13.13 -6.34 19.26
C GLU A 71 14.14 -5.38 18.64
N ALA A 72 14.48 -5.55 17.35
CA ALA A 72 15.45 -4.70 16.69
C ALA A 72 14.86 -3.31 16.47
N LYS A 73 15.47 -2.31 17.12
CA LYS A 73 15.17 -0.89 16.94
C LYS A 73 16.02 -0.36 15.79
N PRO A 74 15.47 -0.14 14.59
CA PRO A 74 16.27 0.21 13.41
C PRO A 74 17.05 1.52 13.58
N TRP A 75 16.58 2.41 14.49
CA TRP A 75 17.22 3.69 14.80
C TRP A 75 18.38 3.60 15.79
N ASP A 76 18.60 2.45 16.44
CA ASP A 76 19.76 2.27 17.33
C ASP A 76 21.06 2.09 16.52
N ASP A 77 21.00 1.30 15.44
CA ASP A 77 22.16 0.95 14.59
C ASP A 77 22.28 1.78 13.30
N MET A 78 21.36 2.71 13.05
CA MET A 78 21.38 3.51 11.82
C MET A 78 22.56 4.48 11.80
N LYS A 79 23.16 4.68 10.61
CA LYS A 79 24.24 5.65 10.39
C LYS A 79 23.71 7.01 9.90
N SER A 80 22.63 6.99 9.15
CA SER A 80 22.10 8.08 8.33
C SER A 80 20.59 8.13 8.43
N CYS A 81 19.89 7.05 8.07
CA CYS A 81 18.43 7.00 8.17
C CYS A 81 17.90 5.57 8.32
N CYS A 82 16.70 5.44 8.88
CA CYS A 82 16.01 4.18 9.00
C CYS A 82 14.50 4.32 8.76
N VAL A 83 13.85 3.20 8.48
CA VAL A 83 12.40 3.09 8.42
C VAL A 83 11.87 2.78 9.82
N ALA A 84 11.15 3.70 10.44
CA ALA A 84 10.55 3.48 11.75
C ALA A 84 9.30 2.59 11.67
N TYR A 85 8.41 2.85 10.72
CA TYR A 85 7.32 1.93 10.38
C TYR A 85 6.78 2.19 8.99
N VAL A 86 6.19 1.15 8.39
CA VAL A 86 5.33 1.20 7.20
C VAL A 86 4.05 0.47 7.55
N GLY A 87 2.89 1.06 7.28
CA GLY A 87 1.60 0.42 7.56
C GLY A 87 0.41 1.33 7.35
N GLY A 88 -0.71 0.75 6.91
CA GLY A 88 -1.99 1.45 6.76
C GLY A 88 -1.93 2.68 5.85
N GLY A 89 -1.15 2.61 4.75
CA GLY A 89 -0.95 3.72 3.83
C GLY A 89 -0.03 4.84 4.35
N ASN A 90 0.66 4.62 5.47
CA ASN A 90 1.62 5.57 6.04
C ASN A 90 3.03 4.98 6.12
N ALA A 91 4.04 5.84 6.05
CA ALA A 91 5.42 5.48 6.33
C ALA A 91 6.10 6.58 7.13
N LEU A 92 6.83 6.20 8.19
CA LEU A 92 7.65 7.11 8.98
C LEU A 92 9.13 6.75 8.80
N LEU A 93 9.91 7.72 8.36
CA LEU A 93 11.36 7.65 8.28
C LEU A 93 11.99 8.53 9.35
N LEU A 94 13.09 8.06 9.91
CA LEU A 94 13.92 8.81 10.85
C LEU A 94 15.29 9.02 10.22
N PHE A 95 15.77 10.24 10.30
CA PHE A 95 17.10 10.64 9.85
C PHE A 95 17.89 11.11 11.05
N ASP A 96 19.18 10.78 11.04
CA ASP A 96 20.14 11.40 11.93
C ASP A 96 20.16 12.92 11.68
N SER A 97 20.47 13.69 12.73
CA SER A 97 20.51 15.15 12.64
C SER A 97 21.48 15.64 11.56
N SER A 98 22.57 14.90 11.29
CA SER A 98 23.54 15.20 10.23
C SER A 98 22.98 15.04 8.80
N GLN A 99 21.87 14.31 8.64
CA GLN A 99 21.26 14.00 7.33
C GLN A 99 19.89 14.69 7.16
N ALA A 100 19.56 15.68 7.98
CA ALA A 100 18.25 16.35 7.95
C ALA A 100 17.90 16.94 6.57
N ASP A 101 18.88 17.44 5.83
CA ASP A 101 18.70 18.06 4.51
C ASP A 101 18.30 17.04 3.43
N LYS A 102 18.66 15.76 3.61
CA LYS A 102 18.30 14.67 2.70
C LYS A 102 16.80 14.38 2.68
N CYS A 103 16.04 14.80 3.69
CA CYS A 103 14.59 14.59 3.74
C CYS A 103 13.89 15.13 2.48
N ILE A 104 14.27 16.33 2.04
CA ILE A 104 13.66 16.98 0.86
C ILE A 104 14.01 16.21 -0.41
N GLU A 105 15.26 15.74 -0.51
CA GLU A 105 15.74 14.93 -1.63
C GLU A 105 14.98 13.60 -1.72
N VAL A 106 14.73 12.93 -0.59
CA VAL A 106 13.91 11.71 -0.53
C VAL A 106 12.48 11.97 -0.99
N VAL A 107 11.84 13.06 -0.52
CA VAL A 107 10.49 13.44 -0.98
C VAL A 107 10.46 13.67 -2.48
N LYS A 108 11.45 14.40 -3.03
CA LYS A 108 11.56 14.66 -4.47
C LYS A 108 11.75 13.38 -5.28
N ASN A 109 12.71 12.55 -4.90
CA ASN A 109 13.03 11.31 -5.63
C ASN A 109 11.86 10.32 -5.57
N PHE A 110 11.21 10.20 -4.40
CA PHE A 110 10.03 9.35 -4.25
C PHE A 110 8.86 9.84 -5.09
N THR A 111 8.49 11.12 -4.99
CA THR A 111 7.36 11.66 -5.75
C THR A 111 7.61 11.63 -7.27
N CYS A 112 8.83 11.90 -7.74
CA CYS A 112 9.20 11.73 -9.14
C CYS A 112 9.10 10.27 -9.61
N ALA A 113 9.53 9.31 -8.78
CA ALA A 113 9.38 7.90 -9.10
C ALA A 113 7.91 7.49 -9.22
N LEU A 114 7.02 8.06 -8.41
CA LEU A 114 5.58 7.77 -8.51
C LEU A 114 4.96 8.23 -9.83
N LEU A 115 5.37 9.38 -10.37
CA LEU A 115 4.84 9.88 -11.66
C LEU A 115 5.02 8.89 -12.81
N THR A 116 6.10 8.12 -12.78
CA THR A 116 6.44 7.16 -13.83
C THR A 116 6.01 5.74 -13.48
N LYS A 117 6.21 5.33 -12.23
CA LYS A 117 5.98 3.94 -11.80
C LYS A 117 4.56 3.68 -11.32
N ARG A 118 3.90 4.67 -10.71
CA ARG A 118 2.58 4.57 -10.06
C ARG A 118 1.72 5.84 -10.35
N PRO A 119 1.46 6.16 -11.64
CA PRO A 119 0.70 7.35 -12.02
C PRO A 119 -0.68 7.40 -11.36
N GLY A 120 -1.17 8.62 -11.12
CA GLY A 120 -2.44 8.89 -10.44
C GLY A 120 -2.42 8.81 -8.92
N LEU A 121 -1.41 8.15 -8.32
CA LEU A 121 -1.34 7.97 -6.87
C LEU A 121 -0.83 9.23 -6.17
N LYS A 122 -1.62 9.74 -5.22
CA LYS A 122 -1.32 10.96 -4.47
C LYS A 122 -0.68 10.61 -3.13
N VAL A 123 0.48 11.18 -2.85
CA VAL A 123 1.15 11.06 -1.55
C VAL A 123 1.35 12.44 -0.94
N GLY A 124 1.06 12.55 0.36
CA GLY A 124 1.44 13.70 1.18
C GLY A 124 2.72 13.41 1.96
N ALA A 125 3.50 14.45 2.26
CA ALA A 125 4.69 14.37 3.08
C ALA A 125 4.69 15.48 4.13
N ALA A 126 5.23 15.19 5.31
CA ALA A 126 5.47 16.18 6.36
C ALA A 126 6.80 15.89 7.05
N THR A 127 7.55 16.95 7.35
CA THR A 127 8.81 16.87 8.09
C THR A 127 8.68 17.56 9.44
N GLY A 128 9.30 16.98 10.46
CA GLY A 128 9.33 17.51 11.82
C GLY A 128 10.52 16.97 12.59
N ASN A 129 10.68 17.41 13.83
CA ASN A 129 11.66 16.82 14.74
C ASN A 129 10.92 15.83 15.65
N LEU A 130 11.55 14.69 15.91
CA LEU A 130 11.01 13.66 16.78
C LEU A 130 12.06 13.20 17.77
N GLU A 131 11.73 13.26 19.04
CA GLU A 131 12.56 12.78 20.13
C GLU A 131 12.13 11.40 20.57
N LEU A 132 13.12 10.51 20.72
CA LEU A 132 12.93 9.18 21.28
C LEU A 132 13.73 9.06 22.58
N ASP A 133 13.06 8.58 23.63
CA ASP A 133 13.70 8.06 24.83
C ASP A 133 13.68 6.53 24.78
N GLY A 134 14.75 5.97 24.20
CA GLY A 134 14.81 4.56 23.84
C GLY A 134 13.80 4.19 22.75
N ASP A 135 12.63 3.68 23.15
CA ASP A 135 11.51 3.37 22.24
C ASP A 135 10.32 4.34 22.44
N LYS A 136 10.32 5.14 23.51
CA LYS A 136 9.18 6.00 23.84
C LYS A 136 9.15 7.21 22.92
N LEU A 137 7.97 7.43 22.34
CA LEU A 137 7.67 8.51 21.43
C LEU A 137 7.21 9.75 22.21
N ASN A 138 7.69 10.92 21.80
CA ASN A 138 7.05 12.17 22.19
C ASN A 138 5.72 12.32 21.41
N GLN A 139 4.60 12.08 22.10
CA GLN A 139 3.28 12.05 21.49
C GLN A 139 2.89 13.41 20.89
N ASP A 140 3.23 14.51 21.55
CA ASP A 140 2.93 15.87 21.08
C ASP A 140 3.66 16.18 19.76
N GLN A 141 4.90 15.72 19.61
CA GLN A 141 5.69 15.92 18.39
C GLN A 141 5.13 15.09 17.22
N ILE A 142 4.66 13.87 17.49
CA ILE A 142 3.97 13.05 16.48
C ILE A 142 2.64 13.68 16.07
N ASP A 143 1.85 14.15 17.03
CA ASP A 143 0.56 14.77 16.74
C ASP A 143 0.75 16.08 15.96
N ALA A 144 1.78 16.87 16.29
CA ALA A 144 2.18 18.03 15.48
C ALA A 144 2.60 17.64 14.05
N LEU A 145 3.30 16.51 13.87
CA LEU A 145 3.69 16.02 12.54
C LEU A 145 2.46 15.59 11.72
N TYR A 146 1.48 14.93 12.33
CA TYR A 146 0.21 14.59 11.69
C TYR A 146 -0.64 15.82 11.36
N LEU A 147 -0.66 16.84 12.23
CA LEU A 147 -1.33 18.11 11.96
C LEU A 147 -0.71 18.81 10.75
N LYS A 148 0.62 18.90 10.71
CA LYS A 148 1.34 19.46 9.56
C LYS A 148 1.07 18.67 8.28
N LEU A 149 0.97 17.34 8.36
CA LEU A 149 0.61 16.51 7.22
C LEU A 149 -0.82 16.81 6.74
N LYS A 150 -1.78 16.97 7.66
CA LYS A 150 -3.17 17.32 7.34
C LYS A 150 -3.24 18.70 6.66
N ASP A 151 -2.49 19.68 7.15
CA ASP A 151 -2.40 21.00 6.53
C ASP A 151 -1.79 20.93 5.13
N ASN A 152 -0.69 20.18 4.97
CA ASN A 152 -0.06 19.97 3.68
C ASN A 152 -1.02 19.31 2.68
N ARG A 153 -1.88 18.38 3.13
CA ARG A 153 -2.92 17.80 2.27
C ARG A 153 -3.88 18.86 1.73
N ASN A 154 -4.25 19.84 2.54
CA ASN A 154 -5.21 20.86 2.14
C ASN A 154 -4.59 21.98 1.28
N LYS A 155 -3.26 22.14 1.33
CA LYS A 155 -2.54 23.20 0.62
C LYS A 155 -1.84 22.72 -0.65
N ILE A 156 -1.37 21.47 -0.68
CA ILE A 156 -0.54 20.93 -1.75
C ILE A 156 -1.35 19.93 -2.57
N PHE A 157 -1.51 20.22 -3.86
CA PHE A 157 -2.18 19.37 -4.83
C PHE A 157 -1.15 18.87 -5.86
N PRO A 158 -0.57 17.67 -5.64
CA PRO A 158 0.45 17.16 -6.55
C PRO A 158 -0.16 16.85 -7.93
N ALA A 159 0.53 17.29 -8.98
CA ALA A 159 0.25 16.85 -10.34
C ALA A 159 0.74 15.41 -10.49
N VAL A 160 -0.19 14.46 -10.58
CA VAL A 160 0.10 13.01 -10.61
C VAL A 160 -0.27 12.34 -11.93
N ASN A 161 -0.91 13.10 -12.82
CA ASN A 161 -1.37 12.68 -14.13
C ASN A 161 -0.92 13.70 -15.18
N VAL A 162 -0.81 13.23 -16.42
CA VAL A 162 -0.51 14.10 -17.55
C VAL A 162 -1.73 14.98 -17.82
N PRO A 163 -1.59 16.32 -17.82
CA PRO A 163 -2.71 17.22 -18.09
C PRO A 163 -3.30 16.99 -19.49
N TYR A 164 -4.61 17.21 -19.64
CA TYR A 164 -5.21 17.29 -20.96
C TYR A 164 -4.74 18.54 -21.69
N SER A 165 -4.22 18.35 -22.90
CA SER A 165 -3.90 19.44 -23.82
C SER A 165 -5.10 19.87 -24.68
N GLY A 166 -6.26 19.21 -24.53
CA GLY A 166 -7.41 19.38 -25.44
C GLY A 166 -7.25 18.66 -26.79
N LEU A 167 -6.07 18.11 -27.07
CA LEU A 167 -5.75 17.31 -28.25
C LEU A 167 -5.66 15.81 -27.95
N THR A 168 -5.80 15.43 -26.67
CA THR A 168 -5.74 14.04 -26.21
C THR A 168 -7.16 13.52 -25.94
N LEU A 169 -7.44 12.29 -26.39
CA LEU A 169 -8.69 11.61 -26.10
C LEU A 169 -8.86 11.38 -24.59
N SER A 170 -10.13 11.21 -24.18
CA SER A 170 -10.45 10.87 -22.81
C SER A 170 -10.45 9.38 -22.55
N CYS A 171 -9.80 8.96 -21.47
CA CYS A 171 -9.82 7.56 -21.06
C CYS A 171 -11.23 7.18 -20.57
N GLU A 172 -11.84 6.19 -21.21
CA GLU A 172 -13.18 5.70 -20.89
C GLU A 172 -13.33 5.16 -19.46
N VAL A 173 -12.22 4.78 -18.81
CA VAL A 173 -12.25 4.13 -17.49
C VAL A 173 -12.19 5.14 -16.33
N ASN A 174 -11.31 6.15 -16.42
CA ASN A 174 -11.08 7.08 -15.31
C ASN A 174 -11.15 8.57 -15.70
N GLY A 175 -11.45 8.90 -16.95
CA GLY A 175 -11.56 10.27 -17.44
C GLY A 175 -10.22 11.01 -17.59
N GLU A 176 -9.09 10.39 -17.29
CA GLU A 176 -7.74 10.98 -17.45
C GLU A 176 -7.26 10.92 -18.91
N ALA A 177 -6.17 11.61 -19.23
CA ALA A 177 -5.65 11.68 -20.60
C ALA A 177 -5.31 10.27 -21.13
N ALA A 178 -5.84 9.90 -22.30
CA ALA A 178 -5.61 8.61 -22.93
C ALA A 178 -4.23 8.54 -23.60
N ASN A 179 -3.18 8.40 -22.78
CA ASN A 179 -1.77 8.45 -23.16
C ASN A 179 -1.07 7.07 -23.16
N PHE A 180 -1.85 5.99 -23.18
CA PHE A 180 -1.40 4.61 -23.32
C PHE A 180 -2.20 3.91 -24.42
N CYS A 181 -1.52 3.16 -25.28
CA CYS A 181 -2.10 2.43 -26.39
C CYS A 181 -2.10 0.92 -26.09
N ASP A 182 -3.27 0.30 -25.92
CA ASP A 182 -3.39 -1.09 -25.49
C ASP A 182 -3.30 -2.07 -26.67
N THR A 183 -2.10 -2.20 -27.24
CA THR A 183 -1.84 -3.13 -28.36
C THR A 183 -1.78 -4.60 -27.94
N ARG A 184 -1.58 -4.86 -26.64
CA ARG A 184 -1.41 -6.22 -26.08
C ARG A 184 -2.64 -6.74 -25.35
N GLY A 185 -3.69 -5.92 -25.22
CA GLY A 185 -4.91 -6.26 -24.51
C GLY A 185 -4.74 -6.47 -23.01
N VAL A 186 -3.90 -5.65 -22.37
CA VAL A 186 -3.62 -5.71 -20.92
C VAL A 186 -4.85 -5.30 -20.10
N ILE A 187 -5.67 -4.39 -20.63
CA ILE A 187 -6.85 -3.84 -19.95
C ILE A 187 -8.13 -4.50 -20.44
N ARG A 188 -8.21 -4.77 -21.74
CA ARG A 188 -9.32 -5.47 -22.39
C ARG A 188 -8.74 -6.47 -23.38
N LYS A 189 -9.36 -7.66 -23.50
CA LYS A 189 -8.98 -8.64 -24.53
C LYS A 189 -8.88 -7.94 -25.90
N PRO A 190 -7.86 -8.26 -26.71
CA PRO A 190 -7.64 -7.60 -27.98
C PRO A 190 -8.85 -7.82 -28.89
N GLU A 191 -9.53 -6.72 -29.25
CA GLU A 191 -10.53 -6.68 -30.31
C GLU A 191 -9.83 -6.36 -31.65
N ARG A 192 -10.60 -6.25 -32.74
CA ARG A 192 -10.05 -5.84 -34.03
C ARG A 192 -9.43 -4.43 -34.00
N ASP A 193 -9.86 -3.58 -33.06
CA ASP A 193 -9.42 -2.18 -32.92
C ASP A 193 -8.57 -1.94 -31.67
N VAL A 194 -7.53 -1.13 -31.85
CA VAL A 194 -6.65 -0.68 -30.77
C VAL A 194 -7.33 0.41 -29.95
N ARG A 195 -7.34 0.26 -28.63
CA ARG A 195 -7.91 1.23 -27.69
C ARG A 195 -6.85 2.02 -26.94
N PHE A 196 -7.22 3.24 -26.55
CA PHE A 196 -6.38 4.12 -25.77
C PHE A 196 -6.92 4.27 -24.35
N TYR A 197 -6.02 4.21 -23.37
CA TYR A 197 -6.32 4.37 -21.95
C TYR A 197 -5.32 5.31 -21.30
N SER A 198 -5.57 5.69 -20.05
CA SER A 198 -4.57 6.41 -19.26
C SER A 198 -3.46 5.47 -18.78
N GLN A 199 -2.25 6.01 -18.62
CA GLN A 199 -1.12 5.29 -18.02
C GLN A 199 -1.45 4.77 -16.61
N GLU A 200 -2.27 5.50 -15.85
CA GLU A 200 -2.80 5.04 -14.55
C GLU A 200 -3.55 3.71 -14.67
N VAL A 201 -4.49 3.62 -15.61
CA VAL A 201 -5.29 2.40 -15.85
C VAL A 201 -4.40 1.26 -16.34
N ALA A 202 -3.47 1.55 -17.25
CA ALA A 202 -2.54 0.55 -17.79
C ALA A 202 -1.63 -0.05 -16.72
N VAL A 203 -1.05 0.79 -15.85
CA VAL A 203 -0.20 0.36 -14.75
C VAL A 203 -1.01 -0.48 -13.76
N LYS A 204 -2.22 -0.03 -13.37
CA LYS A 204 -3.11 -0.81 -12.50
C LYS A 204 -3.43 -2.18 -13.09
N ALA A 205 -3.80 -2.25 -14.37
CA ALA A 205 -4.12 -3.51 -15.04
C ALA A 205 -2.91 -4.46 -15.15
N LYS A 206 -1.70 -3.92 -15.34
CA LYS A 206 -0.45 -4.70 -15.35
C LYS A 206 -0.15 -5.33 -14.00
N PHE A 207 -0.34 -4.58 -12.91
CA PHE A 207 -0.08 -5.08 -11.55
C PHE A 207 -1.14 -6.06 -11.02
N ALA A 208 -2.23 -6.29 -11.76
CA ALA A 208 -3.26 -7.25 -11.35
C ALA A 208 -2.74 -8.69 -11.26
N GLU A 209 -1.80 -9.07 -12.13
CA GLU A 209 -1.19 -10.40 -12.10
C GLU A 209 -0.25 -10.58 -10.92
N ASP A 210 0.57 -9.58 -10.63
CA ASP A 210 1.42 -9.55 -9.41
C ASP A 210 0.57 -9.59 -8.15
N ALA A 211 -0.55 -8.86 -8.14
CA ALA A 211 -1.51 -8.84 -7.04
C ALA A 211 -2.11 -10.23 -6.78
N ASN A 212 -2.57 -10.92 -7.83
CA ASN A 212 -3.15 -12.25 -7.71
C ASN A 212 -2.12 -13.29 -7.24
N ARG A 213 -0.91 -13.27 -7.81
CA ARG A 213 0.18 -14.13 -7.33
C ARG A 213 0.46 -13.89 -5.85
N ASN A 214 0.60 -12.63 -5.45
CA ASN A 214 0.84 -12.28 -4.05
C ASN A 214 -0.32 -12.70 -3.12
N LEU A 215 -1.58 -12.56 -3.55
CA LEU A 215 -2.73 -13.03 -2.81
C LEU A 215 -2.71 -14.56 -2.64
N ARG A 216 -2.47 -15.30 -3.73
CA ARG A 216 -2.36 -16.75 -3.72
C ARG A 216 -1.27 -17.22 -2.78
N ASP A 217 -0.03 -16.76 -2.96
CA ASP A 217 1.12 -17.14 -2.13
C ASP A 217 0.86 -16.85 -0.64
N ARG A 218 0.25 -15.69 -0.35
CA ARG A 218 -0.08 -15.28 1.01
C ARG A 218 -1.14 -16.18 1.64
N PHE A 219 -2.24 -16.47 0.95
CA PHE A 219 -3.31 -17.28 1.51
C PHE A 219 -2.96 -18.77 1.56
N GLU A 220 -2.18 -19.28 0.61
CA GLU A 220 -1.60 -20.63 0.69
C GLU A 220 -0.71 -20.76 1.94
N LYS A 221 0.14 -19.77 2.21
CA LYS A 221 0.95 -19.74 3.43
C LYS A 221 0.08 -19.70 4.70
N ILE A 222 -0.96 -18.87 4.72
CA ILE A 222 -1.87 -18.77 5.89
C ILE A 222 -2.62 -20.08 6.11
N PHE A 223 -3.08 -20.74 5.04
CA PHE A 223 -3.73 -22.03 5.10
C PHE A 223 -2.80 -23.11 5.63
N ALA A 224 -1.56 -23.18 5.14
CA ALA A 224 -0.54 -24.08 5.67
C ALA A 224 -0.32 -23.86 7.17
N LEU A 225 -0.20 -22.59 7.62
CA LEU A 225 -0.04 -22.26 9.04
C LEU A 225 -1.28 -22.60 9.89
N LYS A 226 -2.46 -22.66 9.29
CA LYS A 226 -3.72 -23.05 9.94
C LYS A 226 -4.03 -24.55 9.79
N ASN A 227 -3.13 -25.34 9.20
CA ASN A 227 -3.36 -26.74 8.85
C ASN A 227 -4.65 -26.97 8.04
N PHE A 228 -4.98 -26.03 7.16
CA PHE A 228 -6.10 -26.15 6.24
C PHE A 228 -5.56 -26.56 4.87
N ASP A 229 -6.03 -27.71 4.37
CA ASP A 229 -5.84 -28.11 2.99
C ASP A 229 -7.15 -27.84 2.24
N PRO A 230 -7.17 -26.92 1.26
CA PRO A 230 -8.37 -26.60 0.52
C PRO A 230 -8.94 -27.79 -0.26
N GLN A 231 -8.15 -28.84 -0.55
CA GLN A 231 -8.49 -30.04 -1.36
C GLN A 231 -9.02 -29.75 -2.77
N THR A 232 -9.29 -28.49 -3.10
CA THR A 232 -9.86 -27.99 -4.34
C THR A 232 -9.19 -26.66 -4.64
N ASP A 233 -8.81 -26.47 -5.90
CA ASP A 233 -8.15 -25.24 -6.32
C ASP A 233 -9.11 -24.04 -6.18
N PHE A 234 -8.57 -22.93 -5.68
CA PHE A 234 -9.27 -21.66 -5.55
C PHE A 234 -8.49 -20.60 -6.30
N ASP A 235 -9.18 -19.58 -6.82
CA ASP A 235 -8.53 -18.49 -7.53
C ASP A 235 -9.17 -17.13 -7.19
N PHE A 236 -8.42 -16.06 -7.41
CA PHE A 236 -8.87 -14.68 -7.22
C PHE A 236 -9.21 -14.07 -8.59
N PRO A 237 -10.47 -14.10 -9.03
CA PRO A 237 -10.82 -13.61 -10.36
C PRO A 237 -10.59 -12.09 -10.49
N THR A 238 -10.23 -11.66 -11.70
CA THR A 238 -10.05 -10.24 -12.06
C THR A 238 -11.21 -9.68 -12.89
N GLU A 239 -12.26 -10.47 -13.07
CA GLU A 239 -13.51 -10.12 -13.76
C GLU A 239 -14.68 -10.46 -12.84
N VAL A 240 -15.66 -9.55 -12.74
CA VAL A 240 -16.83 -9.73 -11.85
C VAL A 240 -17.62 -10.98 -12.25
N ASP A 241 -17.75 -11.23 -13.55
CA ASP A 241 -18.48 -12.37 -14.10
C ASP A 241 -17.89 -13.73 -13.68
N LYS A 242 -16.63 -13.75 -13.20
CA LYS A 242 -15.92 -14.95 -12.75
C LYS A 242 -15.96 -15.17 -11.23
N LEU A 243 -16.71 -14.37 -10.48
CA LEU A 243 -16.87 -14.51 -9.01
C LEU A 243 -17.75 -15.69 -8.57
N GLY A 244 -18.20 -16.52 -9.53
CA GLY A 244 -19.11 -17.63 -9.30
C GLY A 244 -20.54 -17.22 -9.60
N GLN A 245 -21.20 -17.97 -10.47
CA GLN A 245 -22.59 -17.73 -10.88
C GLN A 245 -23.43 -18.95 -10.48
N ARG A 246 -24.68 -18.70 -10.09
CA ARG A 246 -25.71 -19.73 -10.00
C ARG A 246 -26.67 -19.57 -11.18
N GLU A 247 -27.33 -20.65 -11.55
CA GLU A 247 -28.35 -20.62 -12.60
C GLU A 247 -29.51 -19.71 -12.14
N GLY A 248 -29.87 -18.70 -12.94
CA GLY A 248 -30.88 -17.70 -12.60
C GLY A 248 -30.31 -16.29 -12.41
N GLU A 249 -30.86 -15.53 -11.44
CA GLU A 249 -30.45 -14.15 -11.18
C GLU A 249 -29.14 -14.10 -10.37
N ASN A 250 -28.12 -13.46 -10.95
CA ASN A 250 -26.81 -13.31 -10.33
C ASN A 250 -26.63 -11.90 -9.76
N TYR A 251 -26.61 -11.81 -8.43
CA TYR A 251 -26.28 -10.58 -7.70
C TYR A 251 -24.88 -10.69 -7.11
N PHE A 252 -24.12 -9.60 -7.15
CA PHE A 252 -22.88 -9.48 -6.38
C PHE A 252 -23.07 -8.48 -5.25
N ALA A 253 -22.46 -8.77 -4.09
CA ALA A 253 -22.48 -7.89 -2.93
C ALA A 253 -21.09 -7.30 -2.71
N ILE A 254 -21.03 -6.00 -2.44
CA ILE A 254 -19.80 -5.31 -2.01
C ILE A 254 -19.91 -5.02 -0.52
N VAL A 255 -19.00 -5.58 0.27
CA VAL A 255 -18.96 -5.40 1.73
C VAL A 255 -17.73 -4.58 2.10
N HIS A 256 -17.95 -3.44 2.76
CA HIS A 256 -16.88 -2.64 3.36
C HIS A 256 -16.88 -2.84 4.87
N VAL A 257 -15.75 -3.30 5.41
CA VAL A 257 -15.55 -3.48 6.86
C VAL A 257 -14.47 -2.53 7.34
N ASP A 258 -14.79 -1.68 8.31
CA ASP A 258 -13.84 -0.77 8.95
C ASP A 258 -13.76 -1.00 10.46
N GLY A 259 -12.57 -0.79 11.02
CA GLY A 259 -12.31 -0.98 12.44
C GLY A 259 -12.75 0.22 13.27
N ASN A 260 -13.51 -0.02 14.33
CA ASN A 260 -13.88 1.05 15.25
C ASN A 260 -12.65 1.60 15.99
N ASN A 261 -12.53 2.94 16.01
CA ASN A 261 -11.58 3.69 16.83
C ASN A 261 -10.10 3.32 16.61
N MET A 262 -9.72 2.89 15.39
CA MET A 262 -8.34 2.48 15.11
C MET A 262 -7.31 3.59 15.38
N GLY A 263 -7.64 4.85 15.07
CA GLY A 263 -6.77 5.99 15.38
C GLY A 263 -6.47 6.16 16.87
N LEU A 264 -7.46 5.90 17.74
CA LEU A 264 -7.27 5.97 19.19
C LEU A 264 -6.36 4.84 19.68
N LYS A 265 -6.54 3.61 19.16
CA LYS A 265 -5.67 2.46 19.51
C LYS A 265 -4.20 2.73 19.16
N PHE A 266 -3.95 3.31 17.99
CA PHE A 266 -2.59 3.67 17.59
C PHE A 266 -2.01 4.85 18.39
N ARG A 267 -2.84 5.81 18.82
CA ARG A 267 -2.40 6.92 19.70
C ARG A 267 -2.06 6.46 21.11
N GLN A 268 -2.69 5.40 21.60
CA GLN A 268 -2.37 4.82 22.92
C GLN A 268 -1.02 4.09 22.93
N CYS A 269 -0.43 3.78 21.77
CA CYS A 269 0.90 3.19 21.70
C CYS A 269 1.98 4.24 22.00
N THR A 270 2.61 4.13 23.17
CA THR A 270 3.66 5.05 23.62
C THR A 270 5.01 4.86 22.96
N GLY A 271 5.21 3.80 22.15
CA GLY A 271 6.48 3.49 21.51
C GLY A 271 6.35 2.96 20.09
N LEU A 272 7.43 3.07 19.31
CA LEU A 272 7.45 2.67 17.90
C LEU A 272 7.37 1.16 17.74
N THR A 273 8.09 0.41 18.58
CA THR A 273 8.03 -1.06 18.57
C THR A 273 6.63 -1.56 18.89
N ALA A 274 5.99 -0.97 19.92
CA ALA A 274 4.60 -1.29 20.26
C ALA A 274 3.63 -0.98 19.10
N ARG A 275 3.83 0.16 18.42
CA ARG A 275 3.01 0.57 17.27
C ARG A 275 3.16 -0.40 16.09
N ARG A 276 4.39 -0.82 15.78
CA ARG A 276 4.67 -1.83 14.73
C ARG A 276 3.99 -3.17 15.08
N LYS A 277 4.15 -3.63 16.31
CA LYS A 277 3.52 -4.87 16.79
C LYS A 277 1.99 -4.82 16.67
N LEU A 278 1.37 -3.71 17.07
CA LEU A 278 -0.07 -3.52 16.92
C LEU A 278 -0.51 -3.57 15.45
N SER A 279 0.19 -2.85 14.56
CA SER A 279 -0.12 -2.86 13.11
C SER A 279 -0.10 -4.27 12.53
N ARG A 280 0.91 -5.07 12.88
CA ARG A 280 1.06 -6.45 12.43
C ARG A 280 -0.02 -7.36 13.01
N GLU A 281 -0.33 -7.21 14.29
CA GLU A 281 -1.39 -7.99 14.94
C GLU A 281 -2.75 -7.74 14.28
N ILE A 282 -3.05 -6.49 13.95
CA ILE A 282 -4.25 -6.13 13.20
C ILE A 282 -4.24 -6.80 11.83
N ARG A 283 -3.14 -6.68 11.07
CA ARG A 283 -3.00 -7.33 9.75
C ARG A 283 -3.22 -8.83 9.83
N ARG A 284 -2.56 -9.50 10.79
CA ARG A 284 -2.69 -10.95 11.03
C ARG A 284 -4.13 -11.34 11.36
N LYS A 285 -4.81 -10.57 12.22
CA LYS A 285 -6.23 -10.83 12.57
C LYS A 285 -7.14 -10.67 11.36
N THR A 286 -6.96 -9.62 10.57
CA THR A 286 -7.77 -9.36 9.37
C THR A 286 -7.56 -10.43 8.30
N GLU A 287 -6.31 -10.72 7.96
CA GLU A 287 -5.97 -11.76 6.98
C GLU A 287 -6.39 -13.14 7.47
N GLY A 288 -6.25 -13.42 8.77
CA GLY A 288 -6.67 -14.68 9.37
C GLY A 288 -8.17 -14.89 9.34
N ALA A 289 -8.95 -13.86 9.65
CA ALA A 289 -10.41 -13.90 9.56
C ALA A 289 -10.89 -14.08 8.11
N PHE A 290 -10.22 -13.43 7.15
CA PHE A 290 -10.53 -13.62 5.74
C PHE A 290 -10.15 -15.02 5.25
N ALA A 291 -9.02 -15.57 5.71
CA ALA A 291 -8.65 -16.95 5.44
C ALA A 291 -9.70 -17.94 6.00
N ASP A 292 -10.19 -17.72 7.22
CA ASP A 292 -11.25 -18.55 7.81
C ASP A 292 -12.57 -18.47 7.01
N LEU A 293 -12.89 -17.29 6.45
CA LEU A 293 -14.02 -17.13 5.54
C LEU A 293 -13.81 -17.91 4.23
N LEU A 294 -12.64 -17.77 3.59
CA LEU A 294 -12.30 -18.50 2.37
C LEU A 294 -12.37 -20.02 2.59
N ALA A 295 -11.80 -20.51 3.70
CA ALA A 295 -11.82 -21.92 4.05
C ALA A 295 -13.26 -22.44 4.16
N LYS A 296 -14.17 -21.69 4.81
CA LYS A 296 -15.59 -22.04 4.87
C LYS A 296 -16.25 -22.08 3.49
N ILE A 297 -15.96 -21.11 2.63
CA ILE A 297 -16.51 -21.06 1.27
C ILE A 297 -16.04 -22.27 0.44
N ILE A 298 -14.75 -22.61 0.54
CA ILE A 298 -14.15 -23.77 -0.16
C ILE A 298 -14.80 -25.06 0.35
N LEU A 299 -14.91 -25.25 1.67
CA LEU A 299 -15.55 -26.43 2.26
C LEU A 299 -17.03 -26.56 1.86
N MET A 300 -17.78 -25.45 1.82
CA MET A 300 -19.18 -25.46 1.35
C MET A 300 -19.29 -25.91 -0.10
N LYS A 301 -18.36 -25.50 -0.97
CA LYS A 301 -18.32 -25.94 -2.35
C LYS A 301 -17.97 -27.43 -2.46
N ASN A 302 -17.05 -27.92 -1.64
CA ASN A 302 -16.64 -29.33 -1.62
C ASN A 302 -17.73 -30.26 -1.07
N ALA A 303 -18.57 -29.77 -0.16
CA ALA A 303 -19.64 -30.54 0.49
C ALA A 303 -20.91 -30.71 -0.39
N GLY A 304 -20.94 -30.14 -1.60
CA GLY A 304 -22.03 -30.31 -2.55
C GLY A 304 -22.67 -28.99 -3.00
N GLY A 305 -22.20 -28.50 -4.15
CA GLY A 305 -23.13 -28.10 -5.22
C GLY A 305 -23.65 -29.34 -5.94
#